data_AF-A0A3G1QRI2-F1
#
_entry.id   AF-A0A3G1QRI2-F1
#
_cell.length_a   1.000
_cell.length_b   1.000
_cell.length_c   1.000
_cell.angle_alpha   90.00
_cell.angle_beta   90.00
_cell.angle_gamma   90.00
#
_symmetry.space_group_name_H-M   'P 1'
#
loop_
_entity.id
_entity.type
_entity.pdbx_description
1 polymer ?
#
loop_
_entity_poly.entity_id
_entity_poly.type
_entity_poly.pdbx_seq_one_letter_code
_entity_poly.pdbx_strand_id
1 'polypeptide(L)' 'ELNEEVYMEAPKGIKNEHGYVCKLKKALYGLKQSPRAWFARLSDALIKIGFKRSSADHTMFMHLKNSKICILLV' A
#
# COMPACT_ATOMS: atom_id res chain seq x y z
N GLU A 1 -4.09 3.31 1.78
CA GLU A 1 -4.79 4.44 1.13
C GLU A 1 -3.82 5.59 1.01
N LEU A 2 -4.23 6.71 0.43
CA LEU A 2 -3.46 7.94 0.51
C LEU A 2 -3.84 8.66 1.81
N ASN A 3 -2.86 8.93 2.67
CA ASN A 3 -3.07 9.67 3.91
C ASN A 3 -3.05 11.20 3.68
N GLU A 4 -2.68 11.62 2.47
CA GLU A 4 -2.54 13.00 2.06
C GLU A 4 -3.27 13.21 0.73
N GLU A 5 -3.69 14.45 0.48
CA GLU A 5 -4.33 14.81 -0.77
C GLU A 5 -3.27 15.00 -1.85
N VAL A 6 -3.34 14.17 -2.89
CA VAL A 6 -2.46 14.30 -4.06
C VAL A 6 -3.30 14.58 -5.28
N TYR A 7 -2.90 15.63 -5.99
CA TYR A 7 -3.50 16.04 -7.25
C TYR A 7 -2.51 15.80 -8.38
N MET A 8 -3.02 15.47 -9.56
CA MET A 8 -2.22 15.34 -10.77
C MET A 8 -2.94 16.02 -11.94
N GLU A 9 -2.16 16.40 -12.95
CA GLU A 9 -2.73 16.79 -14.23
C GLU A 9 -3.51 15.63 -14.84
N ALA A 10 -4.54 15.97 -15.64
CA ALA A 10 -5.30 14.96 -16.34
C ALA A 10 -4.37 14.18 -17.31
N PRO A 11 -4.42 12.84 -17.30
CA PRO A 11 -3.68 12.02 -18.26
C PRO A 11 -3.97 12.41 -19.70
N LYS A 12 -2.96 12.23 -20.58
CA LYS A 12 -3.13 12.42 -22.02
C LYS A 12 -4.33 11.60 -22.52
N GLY A 13 -5.22 12.25 -23.28
CA GLY A 13 -6.43 11.63 -23.82
C GLY A 13 -7.69 11.78 -22.95
N ILE A 14 -7.58 12.33 -21.74
CA ILE A 14 -8.74 12.69 -20.92
C ILE A 14 -9.07 14.17 -21.13
N LYS A 15 -10.30 14.47 -21.58
CA LYS A 15 -10.80 15.84 -21.65
C LYS A 15 -10.94 16.37 -20.22
N ASN A 16 -10.33 17.52 -19.95
CA ASN A 16 -10.39 18.17 -18.67
C ASN A 16 -10.66 19.66 -18.88
N GLU A 17 -11.46 20.24 -17.99
CA GLU A 17 -11.78 21.66 -18.03
C GLU A 17 -10.57 22.50 -17.59
N HIS A 18 -10.45 23.71 -18.14
CA HIS A 18 -9.37 24.62 -17.76
C HIS A 18 -9.46 24.96 -16.27
N GLY A 19 -8.34 24.81 -15.57
CA GLY A 19 -8.24 25.07 -14.12
C GLY A 19 -8.56 23.88 -13.22
N TYR A 20 -8.92 22.71 -13.77
CA TYR A 20 -9.17 21.51 -12.98
C TYR A 20 -7.97 20.56 -12.95
N VAL A 21 -7.84 19.82 -11.85
CA VAL A 21 -6.84 18.76 -11.65
C VAL A 21 -7.49 17.51 -11.07
N CYS A 22 -6.91 16.35 -11.32
CA CYS A 22 -7.43 15.07 -10.83
C CYS A 22 -6.96 14.81 -9.40
N LYS A 23 -7.88 14.64 -8.46
CA LYS A 23 -7.57 14.14 -7.12
C LYS A 23 -7.37 12.63 -7.14
N LEU A 24 -6.22 12.16 -6.68
CA LEU A 24 -5.95 10.74 -6.53
C LEU A 24 -6.72 10.16 -5.35
N LYS A 25 -7.52 9.13 -5.63
CA LYS A 25 -8.24 8.34 -4.61
C LYS A 25 -7.40 7.16 -4.09
N LYS A 26 -6.39 6.74 -4.85
CA LYS A 26 -5.49 5.62 -4.53
C LYS A 26 -4.06 5.98 -4.94
N ALA A 27 -3.09 5.38 -4.28
CA ALA A 27 -1.69 5.55 -4.58
C ALA A 27 -1.36 4.92 -5.94
N LEU A 28 -0.76 5.69 -6.84
CA LEU A 28 -0.25 5.23 -8.13
C LEU A 28 1.23 4.88 -8.04
N TYR A 29 1.73 3.99 -8.89
CA TYR A 29 3.17 3.74 -8.96
C TYR A 29 3.95 5.04 -9.22
N GLY A 30 5.14 5.14 -8.62
CA GLY A 30 6.01 6.31 -8.76
C GLY A 30 5.73 7.47 -7.80
N LEU A 31 4.61 7.48 -7.07
CA LEU A 31 4.44 8.46 -5.99
C LEU A 31 5.35 8.14 -4.80
N LYS A 32 5.90 9.18 -4.17
CA LYS A 32 6.80 9.08 -3.01
C LYS A 32 6.19 8.25 -1.86
N GLN A 33 4.89 8.37 -1.65
CA GLN A 33 4.12 7.71 -0.60
C GLN A 33 3.59 6.33 -0.99
N SER A 34 3.70 5.93 -2.26
CA SER A 34 3.17 4.66 -2.74
C SER A 34 3.77 3.44 -2.05
N PRO A 35 5.10 3.34 -1.85
CA PRO A 35 5.68 2.21 -1.11
C PRO A 35 5.04 2.02 0.27
N ARG A 36 4.84 3.11 1.01
CA ARG A 36 4.19 3.07 2.34
C ARG A 36 2.71 2.65 2.25
N ALA A 37 1.98 3.18 1.26
CA ALA A 37 0.57 2.83 1.07
C ALA A 37 0.38 1.34 0.70
N TRP A 38 1.28 0.80 -0.14
CA TRP A 38 1.31 -0.61 -0.50
C TRP A 38 1.70 -1.49 0.68
N PHE A 39 2.76 -1.13 1.41
CA PHE A 39 3.18 -1.86 2.62
C PHE A 39 2.06 -1.95 3.65
N ALA A 40 1.35 -0.85 3.92
CA ALA A 40 0.22 -0.85 4.85
C ALA A 40 -0.89 -1.80 4.38
N ARG A 41 -1.29 -1.71 3.11
CA ARG A 41 -2.35 -2.58 2.56
C ARG A 41 -1.96 -4.06 2.56
N LEU A 42 -0.72 -4.39 2.22
CA LEU A 42 -0.22 -5.76 2.28
C LEU A 42 -0.17 -6.27 3.72
N SER A 43 0.34 -5.46 4.64
CA SER A 43 0.41 -5.79 6.06
C SER A 43 -0.96 -6.13 6.65
N ASP A 44 -1.97 -5.30 6.37
CA ASP A 44 -3.33 -5.53 6.82
C ASP A 44 -3.90 -6.84 6.25
N ALA A 45 -3.60 -7.14 4.99
CA ALA A 45 -4.02 -8.39 4.35
C ALA A 45 -3.34 -9.61 5.00
N LEU A 46 -2.02 -9.54 5.24
CA LEU A 46 -1.25 -10.60 5.90
C LEU A 46 -1.78 -10.88 7.31
N ILE A 47 -2.06 -9.83 8.09
CA ILE A 47 -2.64 -9.96 9.43
C ILE A 47 -4.02 -10.63 9.37
N LYS A 48 -4.88 -10.24 8.42
CA LYS A 48 -6.22 -10.82 8.25
C LYS A 48 -6.19 -12.31 7.90
N ILE A 49 -5.19 -12.77 7.16
CA ILE A 49 -5.04 -14.20 6.82
C ILE A 49 -4.31 -15.00 7.91
N GLY A 50 -3.92 -14.36 9.01
CA GLY A 50 -3.39 -15.02 10.21
C GLY A 50 -1.89 -14.82 10.48
N PHE A 51 -1.16 -14.09 9.62
CA PHE A 51 0.23 -13.77 9.92
C PHE A 51 0.31 -12.79 11.10
N LYS A 52 1.39 -12.90 11.88
CA LYS A 52 1.75 -11.97 12.96
C LYS A 52 3.01 -11.22 12.55
N ARG A 53 2.98 -9.89 12.67
CA ARG A 53 4.17 -9.06 12.46
C ARG A 53 5.16 -9.29 13.61
N SER A 54 6.45 -9.37 13.29
CA SER A 54 7.51 -9.45 14.28
C SER A 54 7.65 -8.13 15.05
N SER A 55 8.01 -8.23 16.33
CA SER A 55 8.39 -7.07 17.16
C SER A 55 9.82 -6.60 16.90
N ALA A 56 10.70 -7.50 16.43
CA ALA A 56 12.10 -7.19 16.17
C ALA A 56 12.32 -6.57 14.78
N ASP A 57 11.44 -6.87 13.82
CA ASP A 57 11.51 -6.34 12.46
C ASP A 57 10.09 -6.10 11.93
N HIS A 58 9.77 -4.85 11.60
CA HIS A 58 8.45 -4.47 11.14
C HIS A 58 8.10 -4.99 9.73
N THR A 59 9.11 -5.36 8.93
CA THR A 59 8.93 -5.95 7.59
C THR A 59 8.73 -7.47 7.63
N MET A 60 9.01 -8.10 8.78
CA MET A 60 8.89 -9.54 8.94
C MET A 60 7.51 -9.96 9.45
N PHE A 61 6.91 -10.93 8.77
CA PHE A 61 5.63 -11.54 9.12
C PHE A 61 5.80 -13.06 9.29
N MET A 62 5.20 -13.62 10.33
CA MET A 62 5.29 -15.04 10.67
C MET A 62 3.90 -15.66 10.78
N HIS A 63 3.72 -16.85 10.22
CA HIS A 63 2.50 -17.63 10.34
C HIS A 63 2.83 -19.05 10.80
N LEU A 64 2.25 -19.45 11.93
CA LEU A 64 2.42 -20.78 12.50
C LEU A 64 1.16 -21.61 12.24
N LYS A 65 1.32 -22.74 11.56
CA LYS A 65 0.22 -23.68 11.30
C LYS A 65 0.74 -25.11 11.27
N ASN A 66 0.13 -26.01 12.03
CA ASN A 66 0.45 -27.45 12.08
C ASN A 66 1.96 -27.73 12.26
N SER A 67 2.59 -27.08 13.26
CA SER A 67 4.02 -27.19 13.55
C SER A 67 4.96 -26.72 12.42
N LYS A 68 4.44 -26.03 11.41
CA LYS A 68 5.23 -25.35 10.37
C LYS A 68 5.22 -23.86 10.60
N ILE A 69 6.34 -23.21 10.30
CA ILE A 69 6.51 -21.77 10.35
C ILE A 69 6.72 -21.28 8.92
N CYS A 70 5.91 -20.31 8.49
CA CYS A 70 6.15 -19.53 7.29
C CYS A 70 6.61 -18.14 7.71
N ILE A 71 7.74 -17.69 7.15
CA ILE A 71 8.30 -16.35 7.37
C ILE A 71 8.28 -15.62 6.04
N LEU A 72 7.75 -14.39 6.05
CA LEU A 72 7.72 -13.49 4.90
C LEU A 72 8.41 -12.18 5.28
N LEU A 73 9.35 -11.75 4.44
CA LEU A 73 10.00 -10.44 4.50
C LEU A 73 9.46 -9.59 3.35
N VAL A 74 9.11 -8.33 3.64
CA VAL A 74 8.40 -7.42 2.72
C VAL A 74 9.17 -6.13 2.51
#